data_AF-A0A3B0STK8-F1
#
_entry.id   AF-A0A3B0STK8-F1
#
_cell.length_a   1.000
_cell.length_b   1.000
_cell.length_c   1.000
_cell.angle_alpha   90.00
_cell.angle_beta   90.00
_cell.angle_gamma   90.00
#
_symmetry.space_group_name_H-M   'P 1'
#
loop_
_entity.id
_entity.type
_entity.pdbx_description
1 polymer ?
#
loop_
_entity_poly.entity_id
_entity_poly.type
_entity_poly.pdbx_seq_one_letter_code
_entity_poly.pdbx_strand_id
1 'polypeptide(L)'
;MIDIDRLLDRIDELYGAVVMDPTSWSDSTIHDWAGELFDAEKPDKETARGVRRCVRAAIKLQLFWIDSSNSRVDDAEDWRTRVDIALGGPAWRPTLELAQHGLRSGPTPELFAQVQHRFRLVYNQPWLEGVTYTEWKTAASPEAGT
;
A
#
# COMPACT_ATOMS: atom_id res chain seq x y z
N MET A 1 -3.92 10.94 15.26
CA MET A 1 -3.12 10.83 14.03
C MET A 1 -3.49 9.50 13.43
N ILE A 2 -3.91 9.46 12.16
CA ILE A 2 -4.28 8.20 11.52
C ILE A 2 -3.14 7.19 11.66
N ASP A 3 -3.48 6.00 12.11
CA ASP A 3 -2.58 4.87 12.17
C ASP A 3 -2.26 4.42 10.74
N ILE A 4 -1.05 4.75 10.27
CA ILE A 4 -0.61 4.45 8.91
C ILE A 4 -0.42 2.96 8.70
N ASP A 5 -0.05 2.20 9.73
CA ASP A 5 0.11 0.75 9.61
C ASP A 5 -1.24 0.09 9.31
N ARG A 6 -2.25 0.40 10.15
CA ARG A 6 -3.63 -0.04 9.93
C ARG A 6 -4.20 0.44 8.59
N LEU A 7 -3.86 1.66 8.16
CA LEU A 7 -4.29 2.17 6.86
C LEU A 7 -3.71 1.35 5.70
N LEU A 8 -2.45 0.93 5.78
CA LEU A 8 -1.82 0.10 4.76
C LEU A 8 -2.48 -1.28 4.68
N ASP A 9 -2.79 -1.90 5.82
CA ASP A 9 -3.53 -3.17 5.85
C ASP A 9 -4.91 -3.04 5.19
N ARG A 10 -5.63 -1.95 5.47
CA ARG A 10 -6.92 -1.66 4.82
C ARG A 10 -6.79 -1.50 3.31
N ILE A 11 -5.71 -0.89 2.83
CA ILE A 11 -5.45 -0.75 1.39
C ILE A 11 -5.14 -2.12 0.75
N ASP A 12 -4.37 -2.96 1.44
CA ASP A 12 -4.11 -4.33 0.98
C ASP A 12 -5.40 -5.16 0.92
N GLU A 13 -6.29 -5.02 1.91
CA GLU A 13 -7.64 -5.61 1.91
C GLU A 13 -8.45 -5.14 0.70
N LEU A 14 -8.44 -3.84 0.39
CA LEU A 14 -9.12 -3.28 -0.78
C LEU A 14 -8.58 -3.90 -2.07
N TYR A 15 -7.25 -3.91 -2.25
CA TYR A 15 -6.64 -4.47 -3.45
C TYR A 15 -6.99 -5.95 -3.60
N GLY A 16 -6.90 -6.71 -2.51
CA GLY A 16 -7.30 -8.11 -2.49
C GLY A 16 -8.75 -8.31 -2.88
N ALA A 17 -9.67 -7.58 -2.27
CA ALA A 17 -11.09 -7.70 -2.58
C ALA A 17 -11.42 -7.33 -4.03
N VAL A 18 -10.79 -6.27 -4.56
CA VAL A 18 -11.00 -5.80 -5.94
C VAL A 18 -10.53 -6.80 -6.98
N VAL A 19 -9.35 -7.42 -6.80
CA VAL A 19 -8.82 -8.37 -7.80
C VAL A 19 -9.45 -9.76 -7.70
N MET A 20 -10.00 -10.11 -6.54
CA MET A 20 -10.67 -11.39 -6.32
C MET A 20 -12.15 -11.37 -6.73
N ASP A 21 -12.81 -10.22 -6.61
CA ASP A 21 -14.20 -10.04 -7.07
C ASP A 21 -14.41 -8.66 -7.70
N PRO A 22 -13.86 -8.40 -8.90
CA PRO A 22 -13.93 -7.09 -9.54
C PRO A 22 -15.36 -6.64 -9.88
N THR A 23 -16.32 -7.57 -9.90
CA THR A 23 -17.72 -7.26 -10.23
C THR A 23 -18.50 -6.65 -9.07
N SER A 24 -18.10 -6.96 -7.84
CA SER A 24 -18.68 -6.37 -6.62
C SER A 24 -18.11 -4.99 -6.30
N TRP A 25 -17.03 -4.57 -6.96
CA TRP A 25 -16.41 -3.27 -6.76
C TRP A 25 -16.65 -2.36 -7.97
N SER A 26 -17.50 -1.36 -7.80
CA SER A 26 -17.66 -0.23 -8.71
C SER A 26 -16.77 0.95 -8.31
N ASP A 27 -16.60 1.93 -9.21
CA ASP A 27 -15.92 3.19 -8.92
C ASP A 27 -16.53 3.89 -7.67
N SER A 28 -17.87 3.92 -7.58
CA SER A 28 -18.58 4.49 -6.42
C SER A 28 -18.21 3.77 -5.13
N THR A 29 -18.29 2.44 -5.09
CA THR A 29 -18.01 1.67 -3.87
C THR A 29 -16.54 1.78 -3.41
N ILE A 30 -15.60 1.95 -4.34
CA ILE A 30 -14.19 2.21 -4.01
C ILE A 30 -14.04 3.61 -3.39
N HIS A 31 -14.76 4.60 -3.92
CA HIS A 31 -14.78 5.95 -3.38
C HIS A 31 -15.46 6.03 -2.01
N ASP A 32 -16.56 5.31 -1.82
CA ASP A 32 -17.30 5.23 -0.55
C ASP A 32 -16.40 4.61 0.54
N TRP A 33 -15.71 3.50 0.23
CA TRP A 33 -14.70 2.91 1.11
C TRP A 33 -13.63 3.92 1.54
N ALA A 34 -13.17 4.79 0.62
CA ALA A 34 -12.17 5.80 0.93
C ALA A 34 -12.74 6.95 1.79
N GLY A 35 -14.04 7.23 1.68
CA GLY A 35 -14.75 8.17 2.54
C GLY A 35 -14.78 7.69 3.99
N GLU A 36 -15.17 6.42 4.20
CA GLU A 36 -15.27 5.79 5.52
C GLU A 36 -13.94 5.82 6.31
N LEU A 37 -12.80 5.76 5.61
CA LEU A 37 -11.47 5.85 6.24
C LEU A 37 -11.22 7.18 6.95
N PHE A 38 -11.88 8.26 6.54
CA PHE A 38 -11.65 9.61 7.03
C PHE A 38 -12.75 10.12 7.97
N ASP A 39 -13.80 9.33 8.20
CA ASP A 39 -14.92 9.73 9.06
C ASP A 39 -14.53 9.84 10.54
N ALA A 40 -13.54 9.05 10.99
CA ALA A 40 -13.08 9.05 12.38
C ALA A 40 -12.04 10.15 12.66
N GLU A 41 -11.16 10.43 11.70
CA GLU A 41 -10.09 11.42 11.86
C GLU A 41 -9.67 11.98 10.49
N LYS A 42 -9.44 13.29 10.42
CA LYS A 42 -8.97 13.94 9.19
C LYS A 42 -7.48 13.65 8.97
N PRO A 43 -7.10 13.03 7.84
CA PRO A 43 -5.69 12.79 7.49
C PRO A 43 -4.94 14.10 7.27
N ASP A 44 -3.62 14.05 7.45
CA ASP A 44 -2.74 15.08 6.89
C ASP A 44 -2.75 15.06 5.33
N LYS A 45 -2.21 16.11 4.72
CA LYS A 45 -2.25 16.30 3.26
C LYS A 45 -1.53 15.18 2.48
N GLU A 46 -0.40 14.69 2.98
CA GLU A 46 0.37 13.65 2.33
C GLU A 46 -0.32 12.30 2.45
N THR A 47 -0.86 11.98 3.63
CA THR A 47 -1.69 10.79 3.85
C THR A 47 -2.91 10.78 2.91
N ALA A 48 -3.66 11.89 2.86
CA ALA A 48 -4.80 12.01 1.96
C ALA A 48 -4.42 11.87 0.47
N ARG A 49 -3.25 12.40 0.08
CA ARG A 49 -2.72 12.27 -1.29
C ARG A 49 -2.31 10.83 -1.59
N GLY A 50 -1.73 10.12 -0.64
CA GLY A 50 -1.37 8.70 -0.76
C GLY A 50 -2.61 7.83 -0.97
N VAL A 51 -3.63 8.00 -0.12
CA VAL A 51 -4.90 7.25 -0.24
C VAL A 51 -5.58 7.48 -1.59
N ARG A 52 -5.67 8.74 -2.06
CA ARG A 52 -6.23 9.03 -3.40
C ARG A 52 -5.49 8.31 -4.54
N ARG A 53 -4.18 8.10 -4.40
CA ARG A 53 -3.39 7.36 -5.39
C ARG A 53 -3.62 5.85 -5.28
N CYS A 54 -3.84 5.32 -4.08
CA CYS A 54 -4.23 3.92 -3.87
C CYS A 54 -5.62 3.64 -4.46
N VAL A 55 -6.60 4.53 -4.23
CA VAL A 55 -7.94 4.46 -4.84
C VAL A 55 -7.87 4.40 -6.37
N ARG A 56 -7.04 5.26 -6.99
CA ARG A 56 -6.85 5.23 -8.45
C ARG A 56 -6.22 3.93 -8.94
N ALA A 57 -5.34 3.30 -8.15
CA ALA A 57 -4.79 2.00 -8.48
C ALA A 57 -5.86 0.90 -8.33
N ALA A 58 -6.67 0.93 -7.28
CA ALA A 58 -7.80 0.01 -7.09
C ALA A 58 -8.79 0.08 -8.26
N ILE A 59 -9.17 1.29 -8.73
CA ILE A 59 -10.04 1.45 -9.90
C ILE A 59 -9.39 0.81 -11.15
N LYS A 60 -8.08 0.99 -11.35
CA LYS A 60 -7.38 0.36 -12.49
C LYS A 60 -7.32 -1.16 -12.37
N LEU A 61 -7.13 -1.69 -11.16
CA LEU A 61 -7.17 -3.14 -10.90
C LEU A 61 -8.54 -3.71 -11.24
N GLN A 62 -9.60 -3.03 -10.79
CA GLN A 62 -10.98 -3.39 -11.08
C GLN A 62 -11.26 -3.43 -12.58
N LEU A 63 -10.89 -2.36 -13.30
CA LEU A 63 -11.09 -2.26 -14.75
C LEU A 63 -10.29 -3.32 -15.53
N PHE A 64 -9.11 -3.69 -15.04
CA PHE A 64 -8.32 -4.75 -15.65
C PHE A 64 -9.00 -6.12 -15.52
N TRP A 65 -9.48 -6.45 -14.32
CA TRP A 65 -10.03 -7.79 -14.03
C TRP A 65 -11.50 -7.97 -14.42
N ILE A 66 -12.28 -6.90 -14.58
CA ILE A 66 -13.64 -7.00 -15.13
C ILE A 66 -13.67 -7.29 -16.64
N ASP A 67 -12.56 -6.99 -17.34
CA ASP A 67 -12.42 -7.33 -18.75
C ASP A 67 -12.22 -8.83 -18.94
N SER A 68 -13.24 -9.49 -19.50
CA SER A 68 -13.24 -10.92 -19.80
C SER A 68 -12.07 -11.40 -20.67
N SER A 69 -11.38 -10.53 -21.40
CA SER A 69 -10.18 -10.90 -22.15
C SER A 69 -8.99 -11.26 -21.25
N ASN A 70 -8.98 -10.76 -20.00
CA ASN A 70 -7.94 -11.03 -18.99
C ASN A 70 -8.24 -12.25 -18.11
N SER A 71 -9.41 -12.88 -18.27
CA SER A 71 -9.82 -14.07 -17.49
C SER A 71 -9.03 -15.34 -17.84
N ARG A 72 -8.11 -15.28 -18.81
CA ARG A 72 -7.21 -16.40 -19.14
C ARG A 72 -5.99 -16.49 -18.20
N VAL A 73 -5.83 -15.52 -17.31
CA VAL A 73 -4.76 -15.48 -16.29
C VAL A 73 -5.31 -15.85 -14.90
N ASP A 74 -6.50 -16.47 -14.84
CA ASP A 74 -7.33 -16.66 -13.64
C ASP A 74 -6.87 -17.81 -12.71
N ASP A 75 -5.75 -18.46 -13.02
CA ASP A 75 -5.18 -19.55 -12.19
C ASP A 75 -4.42 -19.04 -10.94
N ALA A 76 -4.21 -17.73 -10.81
CA ALA A 76 -3.53 -17.17 -9.64
C ALA A 76 -4.48 -17.11 -8.43
N GLU A 77 -4.28 -18.02 -7.46
CA GLU A 77 -5.01 -18.01 -6.18
C GLU A 77 -4.61 -16.85 -5.25
N ASP A 78 -3.36 -16.36 -5.36
CA ASP A 78 -2.86 -15.25 -4.55
C ASP A 78 -3.24 -13.89 -5.17
N TRP A 79 -3.99 -13.09 -4.42
CA TRP A 79 -4.40 -11.75 -4.80
C TRP A 79 -3.21 -10.83 -5.11
N ARG A 80 -2.06 -11.00 -4.44
CA ARG A 80 -0.86 -10.17 -4.70
C ARG A 80 -0.33 -10.41 -6.11
N THR A 81 -0.33 -11.68 -6.53
CA THR A 81 0.08 -12.06 -7.89
C THR A 81 -0.88 -11.44 -8.92
N ARG A 82 -2.20 -11.38 -8.62
CA ARG A 82 -3.17 -10.70 -9.49
C ARG A 82 -2.94 -9.19 -9.59
N VAL A 83 -2.55 -8.52 -8.51
CA VAL A 83 -2.16 -7.11 -8.53
C VAL A 83 -0.91 -6.91 -9.40
N ASP A 84 0.07 -7.80 -9.26
CA ASP A 84 1.31 -7.74 -10.03
C ASP A 84 1.08 -7.96 -11.54
N ILE A 85 0.22 -8.92 -11.90
CA ILE A 85 -0.18 -9.16 -13.30
C ILE A 85 -0.82 -7.92 -13.91
N ALA A 86 -1.75 -7.28 -13.20
CA ALA A 86 -2.52 -6.17 -13.73
C ALA A 86 -1.71 -4.88 -13.85
N LEU A 87 -0.91 -4.56 -12.82
CA LEU A 87 -0.28 -3.25 -12.71
C LEU A 87 1.17 -3.27 -12.22
N GLY A 88 1.67 -4.38 -11.65
CA GLY A 88 3.04 -4.53 -11.16
C GLY A 88 3.45 -3.51 -10.10
N GLY A 89 4.75 -3.19 -10.04
CA GLY A 89 5.34 -2.19 -9.15
C GLY A 89 4.61 -0.83 -9.06
N PRO A 90 4.06 -0.29 -10.16
CA PRO A 90 3.19 0.90 -10.12
C PRO A 90 1.98 0.82 -9.17
N ALA A 91 1.38 -0.35 -8.96
CA ALA A 91 0.25 -0.52 -8.02
C ALA A 91 0.68 -0.28 -6.56
N TRP A 92 1.89 -0.72 -6.23
CA TRP A 92 2.45 -0.72 -4.88
C TRP A 92 3.11 0.61 -4.51
N ARG A 93 3.55 1.39 -5.50
CA ARG A 93 4.27 2.65 -5.26
C ARG A 93 3.53 3.62 -4.32
N PRO A 94 2.22 3.87 -4.47
CA PRO A 94 1.49 4.71 -3.52
C PRO A 94 1.52 4.19 -2.07
N THR A 95 1.44 2.87 -1.88
CA THR A 95 1.50 2.24 -0.56
C THR A 95 2.89 2.34 0.06
N LEU A 96 3.95 2.22 -0.75
CA LEU A 96 5.33 2.43 -0.29
C LEU A 96 5.54 3.87 0.17
N GLU A 97 5.06 4.85 -0.60
CA GLU A 97 5.18 6.26 -0.24
C GLU A 97 4.43 6.60 1.06
N LEU A 98 3.26 5.99 1.28
CA LEU A 98 2.52 6.08 2.55
C LEU A 98 3.31 5.47 3.72
N ALA A 99 3.86 4.27 3.55
CA ALA A 99 4.68 3.62 4.57
C ALA A 99 5.91 4.47 4.93
N GLN A 100 6.60 5.02 3.93
CA GLN A 100 7.74 5.91 4.13
C GLN A 100 7.33 7.22 4.83
N HIS A 101 6.14 7.75 4.55
CA HIS A 101 5.59 8.91 5.25
C HIS A 101 5.35 8.59 6.73
N GLY A 102 4.63 7.50 7.02
CA GLY A 102 4.41 7.04 8.39
C GLY A 102 5.73 6.85 9.14
N LEU A 103 6.69 6.16 8.52
CA LEU A 103 8.01 5.91 9.11
C LEU A 103 8.78 7.20 9.43
N ARG A 104 8.66 8.26 8.62
CA ARG A 104 9.28 9.57 8.91
C ARG A 104 8.59 10.32 10.03
N SER A 105 7.26 10.24 10.12
CA SER A 105 6.46 11.03 11.07
C SER A 105 6.34 10.37 12.45
N GLY A 106 6.34 9.04 12.50
CA GLY A 106 6.21 8.26 13.73
C GLY A 106 6.84 6.88 13.55
N PRO A 107 8.17 6.77 13.59
CA PRO A 107 8.85 5.53 13.26
C PRO A 107 8.51 4.40 14.23
N THR A 108 7.96 3.31 13.73
CA THR A 108 7.72 2.06 14.47
C THR A 108 8.41 0.87 13.78
N PRO A 109 8.68 -0.23 14.52
CA PRO A 109 9.16 -1.47 13.91
C PRO A 109 8.26 -1.98 12.78
N GLU A 110 6.94 -1.84 12.95
CA GLU A 110 5.94 -2.28 11.98
C GLU A 110 6.06 -1.48 10.69
N LEU A 111 6.08 -0.14 10.76
CA LEU A 111 6.24 0.72 9.58
C LEU A 111 7.59 0.48 8.88
N PHE A 112 8.64 0.18 9.63
CA PHE A 112 9.94 -0.19 9.03
C PHE A 112 9.83 -1.47 8.21
N ALA A 113 9.19 -2.51 8.76
CA ALA A 113 8.92 -3.75 8.04
C ALA A 113 8.01 -3.53 6.82
N GLN A 114 6.98 -2.69 6.94
CA GLN A 114 6.09 -2.33 5.82
C GLN A 114 6.86 -1.65 4.68
N VAL A 115 7.82 -0.77 4.99
CA VAL A 115 8.70 -0.15 3.98
C VAL A 115 9.62 -1.20 3.33
N GLN A 116 10.25 -2.08 4.10
CA GLN A 116 11.09 -3.16 3.55
C GLN A 116 10.30 -4.06 2.60
N HIS A 117 9.11 -4.49 3.01
CA HIS A 117 8.23 -5.32 2.21
C HIS A 117 7.83 -4.63 0.90
N ARG A 118 7.30 -3.41 0.97
CA ARG A 118 6.81 -2.68 -0.21
C ARG A 118 7.91 -2.20 -1.13
N PHE A 119 9.10 -1.93 -0.62
CA PHE A 119 10.24 -1.57 -1.46
C PHE A 119 10.62 -2.73 -2.40
N ARG A 120 10.57 -3.97 -1.89
CA ARG A 120 10.76 -5.18 -2.71
C ARG A 120 9.68 -5.30 -3.78
N LEU A 121 8.41 -5.06 -3.45
CA LEU A 121 7.31 -5.09 -4.43
C LEU A 121 7.47 -4.04 -5.53
N VAL A 122 7.91 -2.82 -5.19
CA VAL A 122 8.01 -1.71 -6.15
C VAL A 122 9.25 -1.81 -7.03
N TYR A 123 10.39 -2.20 -6.45
CA TYR A 123 11.69 -2.11 -7.12
C TYR A 123 12.37 -3.45 -7.38
N ASN A 124 11.79 -4.57 -6.92
CA ASN A 124 12.37 -5.90 -7.00
C ASN A 124 13.82 -5.98 -6.47
N GLN A 125 14.10 -5.20 -5.42
CA GLN A 125 15.39 -5.15 -4.72
C GLN A 125 15.13 -4.95 -3.22
N PRO A 126 16.02 -5.39 -2.34
CA PRO A 126 15.84 -5.19 -0.91
C PRO A 126 16.14 -3.73 -0.51
N TRP A 127 15.46 -3.27 0.55
CA TRP A 127 15.78 -2.01 1.23
C TRP A 127 16.44 -2.31 2.57
N LEU A 128 17.66 -1.82 2.77
CA LEU A 128 18.43 -2.03 4.00
C LEU A 128 18.44 -3.51 4.43
N GLU A 129 18.84 -4.40 3.52
CA GLU A 129 18.86 -5.83 3.79
C GLU A 129 19.72 -6.17 5.01
N GLY A 130 19.19 -6.99 5.91
CA GLY A 130 19.87 -7.39 7.12
C GLY A 130 19.92 -6.31 8.21
N VAL A 131 19.44 -5.10 7.95
CA VAL A 131 19.35 -4.03 8.96
C VAL A 131 18.04 -4.15 9.72
N THR A 132 18.15 -4.21 11.05
CA THR A 132 17.01 -4.20 11.96
C THR A 132 16.49 -2.78 12.20
N TYR A 133 15.23 -2.66 12.65
CA TYR A 133 14.67 -1.36 13.04
C TYR A 133 15.54 -0.63 14.07
N THR A 134 16.07 -1.35 15.07
CA THR A 134 16.92 -0.77 16.13
C THR A 134 18.21 -0.19 15.53
N GLU A 135 18.91 -0.94 14.68
CA GLU A 135 20.14 -0.47 14.03
C GLU A 135 19.87 0.76 13.14
N TRP A 136 18.80 0.70 12.34
CA TRP A 136 18.39 1.82 11.49
C TRP A 136 18.07 3.07 12.33
N LYS A 137 17.29 2.92 13.41
CA LYS A 137 16.89 4.04 14.27
C LYS A 137 18.09 4.65 14.99
N THR A 138 19.01 3.83 15.48
CA THR A 138 20.25 4.30 16.11
C THR A 138 21.11 5.08 15.13
N ALA A 139 21.28 4.59 13.89
CA ALA A 139 22.03 5.30 12.85
C ALA A 139 21.36 6.59 12.37
N ALA A 140 20.02 6.67 12.44
CA ALA A 140 19.24 7.83 12.06
C ALA A 140 19.16 8.91 13.16
N SER A 141 19.48 8.59 14.42
CA SER A 141 19.48 9.53 15.55
C SER A 141 20.85 10.21 15.66
N PRO A 142 20.98 11.54 15.46
CA PRO A 142 22.27 12.23 15.50
C PRO A 142 22.89 12.41 16.91
N GLU A 143 22.31 11.85 17.96
CA GLU A 143 22.81 12.02 19.34
C GLU A 143 23.78 10.90 19.75
N ALA A 144 24.98 10.92 19.17
CA ALA A 144 26.20 10.36 19.77
C ALA A 144 27.45 10.90 19.04
N GLY A 145 27.51 12.21 18.80
CA GLY A 145 28.74 12.92 18.43
C GLY A 145 29.11 13.87 19.56
N THR A 146 30.08 13.46 20.37
CA THR A 146 30.70 14.25 21.45
C THR A 146 31.62 15.32 20.87
#